data_AF-A0AB34HP39-F1
#
_entry.id   AF-A0AB34HP39-F1
#
_cell.length_a   1.000
_cell.length_b   1.000
_cell.length_c   1.000
_cell.angle_alpha   90.00
_cell.angle_beta   90.00
_cell.angle_gamma   90.00
#
_symmetry.space_group_name_H-M   'P 1'
#
loop_
_entity.id
_entity.type
_entity.pdbx_description
1 polymer ?
#
loop_
_entity_poly.entity_id
_entity_poly.type
_entity_poly.pdbx_seq_one_letter_code
_entity_poly.pdbx_strand_id
1 'polypeptide(L)'
;MHSPLLLPELQAFPKVPYNISGWLEKNKGFLNETAVAIFQKSSNRLLAKLFENYISPDTGFGNVTKKSLFSAFFLLFLALQFGEKKGKKGASFQMVASLHKENLNKLMTNLKSTAPHFVRCINPNVNKMSGK
;
A
#
# COMPACT_ATOMS: atom_id res chain seq x y z
N MET A 1 -10.60 -42.61 -31.36
CA MET A 1 -11.41 -42.24 -30.18
C MET A 1 -10.58 -41.29 -29.33
N HIS A 2 -11.08 -40.07 -29.17
CA HIS A 2 -10.64 -39.01 -28.26
C HIS A 2 -9.31 -38.29 -28.53
N SER A 3 -9.43 -37.22 -29.33
CA SER A 3 -8.70 -35.98 -29.14
C SER A 3 -8.83 -35.45 -27.70
N PRO A 4 -7.81 -34.75 -27.18
CA PRO A 4 -8.03 -33.60 -26.34
C PRO A 4 -7.73 -32.36 -27.16
N LEU A 5 -8.78 -31.62 -27.51
CA LEU A 5 -8.69 -30.22 -27.87
C LEU A 5 -8.20 -29.45 -26.64
N LEU A 6 -6.88 -29.39 -26.44
CA LEU A 6 -6.28 -28.40 -25.54
C LEU A 6 -6.30 -27.07 -26.28
N LEU A 7 -7.23 -26.22 -25.84
CA LEU A 7 -7.37 -24.81 -26.19
C LEU A 7 -5.99 -24.15 -26.43
N PRO A 8 -5.79 -23.40 -27.53
CA PRO A 8 -4.66 -22.48 -27.67
C PRO A 8 -4.93 -21.24 -26.79
N GLU A 9 -4.98 -21.44 -25.48
CA GLU A 9 -5.07 -20.38 -24.48
C GLU A 9 -3.66 -19.84 -24.19
N LEU A 10 -3.57 -18.50 -24.16
CA LEU A 10 -2.41 -17.67 -23.82
C LEU A 10 -1.39 -17.48 -24.94
N GLN A 11 -1.69 -16.50 -25.81
CA GLN A 11 -0.70 -15.67 -26.49
C GLN A 11 0.41 -15.31 -25.50
N ALA A 12 1.58 -15.93 -25.67
CA ALA A 12 2.74 -15.71 -24.83
C ALA A 12 3.10 -14.22 -24.87
N PHE A 13 2.96 -13.54 -23.72
CA PHE A 13 3.40 -12.15 -23.61
C PHE A 13 4.92 -12.09 -23.84
N PRO A 14 5.43 -11.09 -24.57
CA PRO A 14 6.85 -10.94 -24.79
C PRO A 14 7.58 -10.75 -23.45
N LYS A 15 8.78 -11.33 -23.34
CA LYS A 15 9.64 -11.17 -22.17
C LYS A 15 9.99 -9.69 -21.99
N VAL A 16 9.59 -9.11 -20.85
CA VAL A 16 9.92 -7.71 -20.51
C VAL A 16 11.29 -7.67 -19.82
N PRO A 17 12.27 -6.93 -20.35
CA PRO A 17 13.54 -6.72 -19.66
C PRO A 17 13.35 -5.73 -18.50
N TYR A 18 13.84 -6.10 -17.31
CA TYR A 18 13.82 -5.24 -16.12
C TYR A 18 15.21 -4.70 -15.82
N ASN A 19 15.30 -3.39 -15.54
CA ASN A 19 16.50 -2.78 -14.97
C ASN A 19 16.34 -2.65 -13.45
N ILE A 20 17.29 -3.21 -12.70
CA ILE A 20 17.29 -3.24 -11.23
C ILE A 20 17.93 -2.00 -10.58
N SER A 21 18.62 -1.15 -11.35
CA SER A 21 19.25 0.05 -10.83
C SER A 21 18.22 0.99 -10.19
N GLY A 22 18.48 1.43 -8.95
CA GLY A 22 17.63 2.38 -8.23
C GLY A 22 16.37 1.79 -7.58
N TRP A 23 16.21 0.46 -7.54
CA TRP A 23 15.02 -0.18 -6.94
C TRP A 23 14.90 0.06 -5.44
N LEU A 24 16.03 0.09 -4.73
CA LEU A 24 16.05 0.24 -3.29
C LEU A 24 15.59 1.65 -2.90
N GLU A 25 16.07 2.67 -3.61
CA GLU A 25 15.73 4.08 -3.42
C GLU A 25 14.24 4.31 -3.66
N LYS A 26 13.68 3.70 -4.71
CA LYS A 26 12.23 3.74 -4.99
C LYS A 26 11.39 3.08 -3.89
N ASN A 27 11.97 2.15 -3.13
CA ASN A 27 11.27 1.43 -2.07
C ASN A 27 11.41 2.04 -0.66
N LYS A 28 12.40 2.93 -0.44
CA LYS A 28 12.72 3.54 0.87
C LYS A 28 11.70 4.57 1.36
N GLY A 29 10.82 5.07 0.49
CA GLY A 29 9.86 6.13 0.79
C GLY A 29 10.13 7.38 -0.05
N PHE A 30 9.07 8.08 -0.44
CA PHE A 30 9.14 9.11 -1.48
C PHE A 30 9.77 10.44 -1.03
N LEU A 31 9.87 10.70 0.28
CA LEU A 31 10.31 11.99 0.80
C LEU A 31 11.26 11.84 1.99
N ASN A 32 12.23 12.76 2.04
CA ASN A 32 13.07 12.97 3.22
C ASN A 32 12.21 13.54 4.35
N GLU A 33 12.32 12.95 5.55
CA GLU A 33 11.53 13.32 6.73
C GLU A 33 11.68 14.80 7.12
N THR A 34 12.86 15.37 6.93
CA THR A 34 13.15 16.76 7.28
C THR A 34 12.39 17.74 6.38
N ALA A 35 12.24 17.40 5.10
CA ALA A 35 11.47 18.23 4.17
C ALA A 35 9.97 18.19 4.50
N VAL A 36 9.45 17.03 4.89
CA VAL A 36 8.06 16.87 5.31
C VAL A 36 7.75 17.73 6.55
N ALA A 37 8.63 17.73 7.54
CA ALA A 37 8.47 18.54 8.74
C ALA A 37 8.41 20.05 8.43
N ILE A 38 9.12 20.51 7.40
CA ILE A 38 9.06 21.90 6.92
C ILE A 38 7.72 22.16 6.22
N PHE A 39 7.25 21.25 5.37
CA PHE A 39 5.99 21.42 4.65
C PHE A 39 4.77 21.44 5.57
N GLN A 40 4.77 20.63 6.63
CA GLN A 40 3.76 20.65 7.68
C GLN A 40 3.69 21.99 8.43
N LYS A 41 4.83 22.69 8.57
CA LYS A 41 4.95 23.98 9.26
C LYS A 41 4.92 25.18 8.31
N SER A 42 4.73 24.95 7.02
CA SER A 42 4.78 26.02 6.02
C SER A 42 3.66 27.05 6.20
N SER A 43 3.92 28.29 5.79
CA SER A 43 2.93 29.37 5.84
C SER A 43 1.78 29.18 4.84
N ASN A 44 1.96 28.34 3.83
CA ASN A 44 0.93 28.00 2.87
C ASN A 44 -0.01 26.93 3.44
N ARG A 45 -1.26 27.34 3.72
CA ARG A 45 -2.29 26.48 4.34
C ARG A 45 -2.62 25.23 3.52
N LEU A 46 -2.57 25.29 2.19
CA LEU A 46 -2.82 24.11 1.35
C LEU A 46 -1.70 23.08 1.49
N LEU A 47 -0.46 23.58 1.52
CA LEU A 47 0.72 22.74 1.65
C LEU A 47 0.77 22.06 3.03
N ALA A 48 0.49 22.80 4.10
CA ALA A 48 0.39 22.24 5.44
C ALA A 48 -0.68 21.13 5.54
N LYS A 49 -1.86 21.34 4.94
CA LYS A 49 -2.94 20.34 4.91
C LYS A 49 -2.57 19.08 4.11
N LEU A 50 -1.87 19.23 2.99
CA LEU A 50 -1.47 18.10 2.15
C LEU A 50 -0.53 17.14 2.89
N PHE A 51 0.31 17.67 3.77
CA PHE A 51 1.32 16.90 4.51
C PHE A 51 0.94 16.61 5.97
N GLU A 52 -0.26 17.01 6.42
CA GLU A 52 -0.71 16.88 7.81
C GLU A 52 -0.65 15.44 8.34
N ASN A 53 -0.99 14.46 7.48
CA ASN A 53 -1.04 13.03 7.83
C ASN A 53 0.11 12.21 7.21
N TYR A 54 1.22 12.85 6.82
CA TYR A 54 2.36 12.10 6.32
C TYR A 54 2.95 11.23 7.43
N ILE A 55 2.87 9.91 7.28
CA ILE A 55 3.46 8.95 8.20
C ILE A 55 4.92 8.75 7.78
N SER A 56 5.83 9.34 8.55
CA SER A 56 7.26 9.09 8.37
C SER A 56 7.64 7.72 8.91
N PRO A 57 8.41 6.91 8.17
CA PRO A 57 8.78 5.57 8.60
C PRO A 57 9.67 5.56 9.86
N ASP A 58 10.37 6.65 10.20
CA ASP A 58 11.39 6.64 11.28
C ASP A 58 10.93 7.36 12.55
N THR A 59 9.88 8.18 12.49
CA THR A 59 9.34 8.87 13.67
C THR A 59 8.21 8.08 14.32
N GLY A 60 8.57 7.00 15.00
CA GLY A 60 7.70 6.29 15.95
C GLY A 60 7.40 7.06 17.25
N PHE A 61 7.32 8.39 17.23
CA PHE A 61 7.06 9.21 18.41
C PHE A 61 6.24 10.49 18.09
N GLY A 62 5.02 10.56 18.66
CA GLY A 62 4.20 11.77 18.78
C GLY A 62 3.37 12.11 17.54
N ASN A 63 2.06 11.90 17.50
CA ASN A 63 1.09 12.66 18.31
C ASN A 63 -0.09 11.78 18.77
N VAL A 64 0.11 10.96 19.81
CA VAL A 64 -1.02 10.62 20.70
C VAL A 64 -1.24 11.86 21.54
N THR A 65 -2.19 12.70 21.13
CA THR A 65 -2.68 13.81 21.94
C THR A 65 -3.04 13.28 23.33
N LYS A 66 -2.33 13.81 24.32
CA LYS A 66 -2.52 13.56 25.74
C LYS A 66 -3.98 13.79 26.15
N LYS A 67 -4.78 12.73 26.16
CA LYS A 67 -6.03 12.60 26.93
C LYS A 67 -6.14 11.18 27.49
N SER A 68 -5.10 10.72 28.18
CA SER A 68 -5.11 9.48 28.98
C SER A 68 -4.90 9.80 30.46
N LEU A 69 -5.74 10.69 30.98
CA LEU A 69 -5.89 10.94 32.43
C LEU A 69 -7.24 10.40 32.96
N PHE A 70 -7.96 9.64 32.14
CA PHE A 70 -9.26 9.04 32.47
C PHE A 70 -9.24 7.55 32.13
N SER A 71 -8.41 6.75 32.79
CA SER A 71 -8.49 5.28 32.63
C SER A 71 -7.74 4.46 33.69
N ALA A 72 -7.55 4.99 34.90
CA ALA A 72 -7.12 4.12 36.01
C ALA A 72 -8.19 3.04 36.31
N PHE A 73 -9.47 3.38 36.08
CA PHE A 73 -10.60 2.48 36.27
C PHE A 73 -10.79 1.47 35.12
N PHE A 74 -10.45 1.84 33.87
CA PHE A 74 -10.62 0.96 32.71
C PHE A 74 -9.38 0.06 32.46
N LEU A 75 -8.20 0.45 32.95
CA LEU A 75 -7.02 -0.44 32.99
C LEU A 75 -7.18 -1.63 33.95
N LEU A 76 -7.88 -1.45 35.07
CA LEU A 76 -8.10 -2.56 36.03
C LEU A 76 -9.10 -3.59 35.47
N PHE A 77 -10.09 -3.15 34.69
CA PHE A 77 -11.08 -4.03 34.06
C PHE A 77 -10.51 -4.86 32.89
N LEU A 78 -9.52 -4.33 32.18
CA LEU A 78 -8.89 -5.04 31.05
C LEU A 78 -7.86 -6.11 31.48
N ALA A 79 -7.21 -5.91 32.64
CA ALA A 79 -6.13 -6.78 33.11
C ALA A 79 -6.59 -8.19 33.57
N LEU A 80 -7.89 -8.41 33.75
CA LEU A 80 -8.45 -9.68 34.22
C LEU A 80 -8.84 -10.67 33.12
N GLN A 81 -8.86 -10.29 31.84
CA GLN A 81 -9.47 -11.14 30.79
C GLN A 81 -8.53 -11.69 29.71
N PHE A 82 -7.41 -11.05 29.35
CA PHE A 82 -6.60 -11.57 28.24
C PHE A 82 -5.11 -11.37 28.46
N GLY A 83 -4.42 -12.46 28.84
CA GLY A 83 -2.99 -12.58 28.68
C GLY A 83 -2.64 -12.81 27.23
N GLU A 84 -1.87 -11.90 26.62
CA GLU A 84 -1.03 -12.21 25.45
C GLU A 84 0.04 -11.12 25.30
N LYS A 85 1.30 -11.51 25.49
CA LYS A 85 2.48 -10.69 25.21
C LYS A 85 2.62 -10.51 23.71
N LYS A 86 1.90 -9.55 23.14
CA LYS A 86 2.16 -9.10 21.77
C LYS A 86 3.34 -8.13 21.83
N GLY A 87 4.53 -8.65 21.52
CA GLY A 87 5.74 -7.86 21.39
C GLY A 87 5.45 -6.60 20.57
N LYS A 88 5.82 -5.44 21.13
CA LYS A 88 5.85 -4.17 20.41
C LYS A 88 6.74 -4.39 19.19
N LYS A 89 6.12 -4.61 18.04
CA LYS A 89 6.81 -4.61 16.75
C LYS A 89 7.35 -3.20 16.58
N GLY A 90 8.68 -3.07 16.67
CA GLY A 90 9.38 -1.83 16.39
C GLY A 90 8.90 -1.26 15.06
N ALA A 91 8.95 0.06 14.94
CA ALA A 91 8.62 0.81 13.73
C ALA A 91 9.32 0.15 12.54
N SER A 92 8.57 -0.68 11.82
CA SER A 92 9.02 -1.31 10.60
C SER A 92 9.06 -0.18 9.60
N PHE A 93 10.26 0.14 9.08
CA PHE A 93 10.38 0.88 7.83
C PHE A 93 9.31 0.37 6.86
N GLN A 94 8.31 1.20 6.60
CA GLN A 94 7.20 0.83 5.73
C GLN A 94 7.73 0.93 4.30
N MET A 95 8.18 -0.20 3.75
CA MET A 95 8.59 -0.25 2.34
C MET A 95 7.37 -0.02 1.45
N VAL A 96 7.53 0.78 0.40
CA VAL A 96 6.46 1.09 -0.58
C VAL A 96 5.80 -0.19 -1.10
N ALA A 97 6.60 -1.22 -1.42
CA ALA A 97 6.10 -2.50 -1.90
C ALA A 97 5.18 -3.23 -0.90
N SER A 98 5.43 -3.12 0.40
CA SER A 98 4.63 -3.77 1.44
C SER A 98 3.22 -3.17 1.53
N LEU A 99 3.12 -1.83 1.50
CA LEU A 99 1.85 -1.12 1.50
C LEU A 99 1.01 -1.46 0.25
N HIS A 100 1.64 -1.46 -0.92
CA HIS A 100 0.97 -1.82 -2.17
C HIS A 100 0.46 -3.26 -2.14
N LYS A 101 1.22 -4.18 -1.56
CA LYS A 101 0.79 -5.58 -1.38
C LYS A 101 -0.43 -5.70 -0.46
N GLU A 102 -0.47 -4.96 0.65
CA GLU A 102 -1.63 -4.97 1.55
C GLU A 102 -2.88 -4.42 0.86
N ASN A 103 -2.75 -3.29 0.16
CA ASN A 103 -3.85 -2.68 -0.58
C ASN A 103 -4.36 -3.59 -1.70
N LEU A 104 -3.45 -4.24 -2.43
CA LEU A 104 -3.78 -5.23 -3.45
C LEU A 104 -4.56 -6.40 -2.85
N ASN A 105 -4.10 -6.93 -1.71
CA ASN A 105 -4.79 -8.06 -1.05
C ASN A 105 -6.22 -7.68 -0.65
N LYS A 106 -6.42 -6.49 -0.08
CA LYS A 106 -7.77 -5.98 0.26
C LYS A 106 -8.66 -5.87 -0.98
N LEU A 107 -8.12 -5.29 -2.05
CA LEU A 107 -8.84 -5.16 -3.32
C LEU A 107 -9.22 -6.53 -3.90
N MET A 108 -8.28 -7.47 -3.95
CA MET A 108 -8.52 -8.80 -4.50
C MET A 108 -9.55 -9.59 -3.69
N THR A 109 -9.59 -9.44 -2.37
CA THR A 109 -10.63 -10.04 -1.53
C THR A 109 -12.02 -9.50 -1.88
N ASN A 110 -12.15 -8.17 -2.03
CA ASN A 110 -13.42 -7.54 -2.40
C ASN A 110 -13.87 -7.92 -3.82
N LEU A 111 -12.95 -8.00 -4.78
CA LEU A 111 -13.31 -8.41 -6.14
C LEU A 111 -13.78 -9.86 -6.19
N LYS A 112 -13.13 -10.76 -5.43
CA LYS A 112 -13.48 -12.18 -5.34
C LYS A 112 -14.83 -12.46 -4.66
N SER A 113 -15.35 -11.53 -3.85
CA SER A 113 -16.64 -11.70 -3.18
C SER A 113 -17.85 -11.32 -4.05
N THR A 114 -17.60 -10.85 -5.27
CA THR A 114 -18.64 -10.40 -6.22
C THR A 114 -18.69 -11.29 -7.46
N ALA A 115 -19.79 -11.25 -8.21
CA ALA A 115 -19.90 -11.93 -9.51
C ALA A 115 -19.24 -11.08 -10.61
N PRO A 116 -18.21 -11.57 -11.31
CA PRO A 116 -17.48 -10.77 -12.29
C PRO A 116 -18.18 -10.71 -13.65
N HIS A 117 -18.12 -9.54 -14.29
CA HIS A 117 -18.43 -9.36 -15.70
C HIS A 117 -17.14 -9.03 -16.45
N PHE A 118 -16.89 -9.72 -17.57
CA PHE A 118 -15.62 -9.61 -18.29
C PHE A 118 -15.77 -8.86 -19.60
N VAL A 119 -14.87 -7.89 -19.83
CA VAL A 119 -14.61 -7.26 -21.12
C VAL A 119 -13.12 -7.40 -21.38
N ARG A 120 -12.74 -8.01 -22.51
CA ARG A 120 -11.34 -8.18 -22.90
C ARG A 120 -10.97 -7.11 -23.93
N CYS A 121 -10.20 -6.11 -23.51
CA CYS A 121 -9.65 -5.12 -24.43
C CYS A 121 -8.55 -5.75 -25.29
N ILE A 122 -8.62 -5.56 -26.60
CA ILE A 122 -7.59 -5.98 -27.57
C ILE A 122 -6.87 -4.73 -28.05
N ASN A 123 -5.53 -4.74 -28.03
CA ASN A 123 -4.77 -3.69 -28.68
C ASN A 123 -4.90 -3.85 -30.20
N PRO A 124 -5.54 -2.89 -30.91
CA PRO A 124 -5.82 -3.06 -32.33
C PRO A 124 -4.54 -3.04 -33.20
N ASN A 125 -3.52 -2.26 -32.80
CA ASN A 125 -2.23 -2.24 -33.49
C ASN A 125 -1.15 -1.55 -32.65
N VAL A 126 0.12 -1.85 -32.92
CA VAL A 126 1.27 -1.22 -32.24
C VAL A 126 1.47 0.24 -32.67
N ASN A 127 1.06 0.59 -33.89
CA ASN A 127 1.28 1.92 -34.50
C ASN A 127 0.32 3.00 -33.99
N LYS A 128 -0.61 2.66 -33.09
CA LYS A 128 -1.64 3.56 -32.54
C LYS A 128 -2.47 4.27 -33.61
N MET A 129 -2.68 3.63 -34.77
CA MET A 129 -3.45 4.19 -35.88
C MET A 129 -4.92 3.76 -35.81
N SER A 130 -5.83 4.66 -36.16
CA SER A 130 -7.25 4.37 -36.34
C SER A 130 -7.53 3.88 -37.77
N GLY A 131 -8.49 2.95 -37.91
CA GLY A 131 -9.22 2.69 -39.15
C GLY A 131 -8.40 2.34 -40.41
N LYS A 132 -7.53 1.33 -40.35
CA LYS A 132 -7.07 0.61 -41.54
C LYS A 132 -7.34 -0.88 -41.39
#